data_AF-A0A382QJF8-F1
#
_entry.id   AF-A0A382QJF8-F1
#
_cell.length_a   1.000
_cell.length_b   1.000
_cell.length_c   1.000
_cell.angle_alpha   90.00
_cell.angle_beta   90.00
_cell.angle_gamma   90.00
#
_symmetry.space_group_name_H-M   'P 1'
#
loop_
_entity.id
_entity.type
_entity.pdbx_description
1 polymer ?
#
loop_
_entity_poly.entity_id
_entity_poly.type
_entity_poly.pdbx_seq_one_letter_code
_entity_poly.pdbx_strand_id
1 'polypeptide(L)'
;MPLQYGLDFVPGAIILMLFMAVVTTIETIGDISATTMGGDNREATDEELSGGILADGLGTVFASLFNAMPNTSYSQNAGLVAFTGVISRHVGTIAGVILILLGLFPKLGGVIAAMPESILGGAAIVMFGLITAAGIKLIAQSEMTKRNLLILGLSLSFGIGMYLKPEFASHVPDLGIKLSLLLTTGLIPAGILAFVLNAILPKE
;
A
#
# COMPACT_ATOMS: atom_id res chain seq x y z
N MET A 1 -22.94 -8.06 -9.08
CA MET A 1 -23.46 -7.15 -10.14
C MET A 1 -22.74 -5.81 -9.98
N PRO A 2 -22.43 -5.06 -11.05
CA PRO A 2 -21.82 -3.74 -10.87
C PRO A 2 -22.75 -2.85 -10.04
N LEU A 3 -22.18 -2.05 -9.14
CA LEU A 3 -22.87 -1.11 -8.25
C LEU A 3 -24.02 -1.74 -7.43
N GLN A 4 -23.79 -2.93 -6.89
CA GLN A 4 -24.80 -3.67 -6.12
C GLN A 4 -25.23 -2.92 -4.87
N TYR A 5 -24.33 -2.14 -4.27
CA TYR A 5 -24.59 -1.33 -3.07
C TYR A 5 -24.99 0.12 -3.39
N GLY A 6 -25.14 0.48 -4.67
CA GLY A 6 -25.39 1.85 -5.10
C GLY A 6 -24.15 2.75 -5.03
N LEU A 7 -24.35 4.05 -5.27
CA LEU A 7 -23.34 5.10 -5.12
C LEU A 7 -23.77 6.06 -4.02
N ASP A 8 -22.94 6.20 -3.00
CA ASP A 8 -23.13 7.18 -1.93
C ASP A 8 -21.83 7.97 -1.71
N PHE A 9 -21.97 9.27 -1.54
CA PHE A 9 -20.84 10.21 -1.45
C PHE A 9 -20.76 10.75 -0.04
N VAL A 10 -20.15 9.96 0.85
CA VAL A 10 -19.95 10.35 2.26
C VAL A 10 -18.67 11.18 2.36
N PRO A 11 -18.73 12.50 2.68
CA PRO A 11 -17.57 13.39 2.64
C PRO A 11 -16.40 12.92 3.51
N GLY A 12 -16.69 12.40 4.70
CA GLY A 12 -15.68 11.82 5.58
C GLY A 12 -14.95 10.64 4.93
N ALA A 13 -15.67 9.70 4.32
CA ALA A 13 -15.06 8.56 3.63
C ALA A 13 -14.25 8.99 2.40
N ILE A 14 -14.72 9.99 1.66
CA ILE A 14 -13.96 10.56 0.53
C ILE A 14 -12.61 11.09 1.01
N ILE A 15 -12.57 11.87 2.10
CA ILE A 15 -11.31 12.39 2.66
C ILE A 15 -10.38 11.24 3.07
N LEU A 16 -10.90 10.22 3.77
CA LEU A 16 -10.11 9.03 4.13
C LEU A 16 -9.50 8.36 2.89
N MET A 17 -10.32 8.18 1.85
CA MET A 17 -9.92 7.55 0.60
C MET A 17 -8.91 8.39 -0.18
N LEU A 18 -8.98 9.72 -0.12
CA LEU A 18 -7.96 10.59 -0.70
C LEU A 18 -6.60 10.43 -0.02
N PHE A 19 -6.58 10.33 1.31
CA PHE A 19 -5.34 10.03 2.05
C PHE A 19 -4.81 8.64 1.68
N MET A 20 -5.68 7.63 1.62
CA MET A 20 -5.28 6.29 1.18
C MET A 20 -4.71 6.30 -0.23
N ALA A 21 -5.32 7.03 -1.16
CA ALA A 21 -4.84 7.14 -2.54
C ALA A 21 -3.44 7.78 -2.63
N VAL A 22 -3.13 8.75 -1.77
CA VAL A 22 -1.76 9.31 -1.68
C VAL A 22 -0.78 8.25 -1.22
N VAL A 23 -1.14 7.46 -0.22
CA VAL A 23 -0.27 6.40 0.31
C VAL A 23 -0.04 5.29 -0.72
N THR A 24 -1.10 4.81 -1.39
CA THR A 24 -0.97 3.78 -2.45
C THR A 24 -0.21 4.31 -3.65
N THR A 25 -0.31 5.61 -3.95
CA THR A 25 0.51 6.25 -5.00
C THR A 25 1.99 6.19 -4.64
N ILE A 26 2.36 6.52 -3.39
CA ILE A 26 3.75 6.44 -2.92
C ILE A 26 4.24 4.99 -2.95
N GLU A 27 3.41 4.03 -2.53
CA GLU A 27 3.69 2.59 -2.62
C GLU A 27 3.93 2.16 -4.06
N THR A 28 3.06 2.57 -4.99
CA THR A 28 3.18 2.28 -6.43
C THR A 28 4.46 2.85 -7.03
N ILE A 29 4.84 4.07 -6.67
CA ILE A 29 6.12 4.66 -7.08
C ILE A 29 7.29 3.82 -6.56
N GLY A 30 7.24 3.40 -5.29
CA GLY A 30 8.26 2.55 -4.67
C GLY A 30 8.38 1.19 -5.35
N ASP A 31 7.27 0.54 -5.67
CA ASP A 31 7.22 -0.77 -6.32
C ASP A 31 7.71 -0.73 -7.75
N ILE A 32 7.33 0.30 -8.53
CA ILE A 32 7.82 0.48 -9.90
C ILE A 32 9.33 0.69 -9.86
N SER A 33 9.81 1.59 -9.00
CA SER A 33 11.24 1.87 -8.83
C SER A 33 12.01 0.63 -8.39
N ALA A 34 11.48 -0.15 -7.44
CA ALA A 34 12.09 -1.40 -6.99
C ALA A 34 12.12 -2.46 -8.10
N THR A 35 11.10 -2.49 -8.96
CA THR A 35 11.01 -3.41 -10.11
C THR A 35 12.04 -3.06 -11.18
N THR A 36 12.18 -1.79 -11.56
CA THR A 36 13.16 -1.36 -12.58
C THR A 36 14.59 -1.47 -12.06
N MET A 37 14.83 -1.07 -10.80
CA MET A 37 16.15 -1.21 -10.19
C MET A 37 16.53 -2.68 -9.99
N GLY A 38 15.60 -3.51 -9.54
CA GLY A 38 15.87 -4.93 -9.28
C GLY A 38 15.95 -5.79 -10.54
N GLY A 39 15.13 -5.49 -11.55
CA GLY A 39 15.02 -6.30 -12.76
C GLY A 39 15.91 -5.84 -13.92
N ASP A 40 16.22 -4.55 -14.00
CA ASP A 40 16.90 -3.93 -15.15
C ASP A 40 18.02 -2.94 -14.73
N ASN A 41 18.31 -2.87 -13.43
CA ASN A 41 19.36 -2.04 -12.83
C ASN A 41 19.35 -0.57 -13.29
N ARG A 42 18.15 -0.01 -13.44
CA ARG A 42 17.92 1.39 -13.83
C ARG A 42 16.81 2.04 -13.04
N GLU A 43 16.84 3.36 -12.99
CA GLU A 43 15.75 4.15 -12.45
C GLU A 43 14.51 4.06 -13.34
N ALA A 44 13.33 4.15 -12.72
CA ALA A 44 12.07 4.23 -13.41
C ALA A 44 11.95 5.58 -14.12
N THR A 45 11.44 5.57 -15.34
CA THR A 45 11.21 6.80 -16.11
C THR A 45 9.92 7.50 -15.63
N ASP A 46 9.82 8.81 -15.84
CA ASP A 46 8.61 9.57 -15.50
C ASP A 46 7.35 9.04 -16.20
N GLU A 47 7.49 8.51 -17.43
CA GLU A 47 6.40 7.89 -18.18
C GLU A 47 5.93 6.58 -17.54
N GLU A 48 6.85 5.76 -17.04
CA GLU A 48 6.53 4.52 -16.31
C GLU A 48 5.87 4.81 -14.96
N LEU A 49 6.38 5.81 -14.24
CA LEU A 49 5.81 6.23 -12.96
C LEU A 49 4.40 6.79 -13.14
N SER A 50 4.22 7.76 -14.04
CA SER A 50 2.91 8.37 -14.30
C SER A 50 1.91 7.38 -14.91
N GLY A 51 2.35 6.53 -15.84
CA GLY A 51 1.53 5.49 -16.43
C GLY A 51 1.11 4.42 -15.41
N GLY A 52 2.00 4.04 -14.50
CA GLY A 52 1.71 3.10 -13.41
C GLY A 52 0.70 3.67 -12.40
N ILE A 53 0.87 4.92 -11.99
CA ILE A 53 -0.09 5.60 -11.09
C ILE A 53 -1.47 5.73 -11.76
N LEU A 54 -1.52 6.05 -13.06
CA LEU A 54 -2.77 6.13 -13.80
C LEU A 54 -3.45 4.76 -13.89
N ALA A 55 -2.68 3.70 -14.18
CA ALA A 55 -3.20 2.34 -14.23
C ALA A 55 -3.75 1.87 -12.88
N ASP A 56 -3.09 2.25 -11.78
CA ASP A 56 -3.55 1.96 -10.42
C ASP A 56 -4.89 2.63 -10.12
N GLY A 57 -4.97 3.95 -10.35
CA GLY A 57 -6.21 4.71 -10.14
C GLY A 57 -7.37 4.22 -11.00
N LEU A 58 -7.15 3.97 -12.29
CA LEU A 58 -8.17 3.42 -13.20
C LEU A 58 -8.59 2.00 -12.79
N GLY A 59 -7.63 1.18 -12.34
CA GLY A 59 -7.86 -0.13 -11.78
C GLY A 59 -8.77 -0.06 -10.56
N THR A 60 -8.51 0.88 -9.65
CA THR A 60 -9.31 1.07 -8.43
C THR A 60 -10.72 1.53 -8.75
N VAL A 61 -10.88 2.44 -9.72
CA VAL A 61 -12.22 2.87 -10.19
C VAL A 61 -12.97 1.68 -10.76
N PHE A 62 -12.34 0.89 -11.63
CA PHE A 62 -12.96 -0.30 -12.21
C PHE A 62 -13.33 -1.33 -11.14
N ALA A 63 -12.43 -1.63 -10.20
CA ALA A 63 -12.68 -2.54 -9.09
C ALA A 63 -13.87 -2.07 -8.23
N SER A 64 -13.91 -0.78 -7.90
CA SER A 64 -14.97 -0.18 -7.09
C SER A 64 -16.34 -0.27 -7.76
N LEU A 65 -16.43 -0.12 -9.09
CA LEU A 65 -17.68 -0.32 -9.83
C LEU A 65 -18.22 -1.75 -9.70
N PHE A 66 -17.35 -2.74 -9.49
CA PHE A 66 -17.73 -4.14 -9.25
C PHE A 66 -17.80 -4.50 -7.76
N ASN A 67 -17.82 -3.49 -6.87
CA ASN A 67 -17.86 -3.64 -5.41
C ASN A 67 -16.62 -4.34 -4.82
N ALA A 68 -15.50 -4.35 -5.56
CA ALA A 68 -14.23 -4.79 -5.03
C ALA A 68 -13.56 -3.66 -4.25
N MET A 69 -12.66 -4.03 -3.34
CA MET A 69 -11.84 -3.06 -2.61
C MET A 69 -10.84 -2.38 -3.56
N PRO A 70 -10.36 -1.17 -3.22
CA PRO A 70 -9.27 -0.51 -3.94
C PRO A 70 -8.08 -1.44 -4.11
N ASN A 71 -7.46 -1.41 -5.28
CA ASN A 71 -6.24 -2.16 -5.58
C ASN A 71 -5.03 -1.22 -5.60
N THR A 72 -3.84 -1.81 -5.50
CA THR A 72 -2.53 -1.15 -5.54
C THR A 72 -1.50 -2.12 -6.14
N SER A 73 -0.30 -1.64 -6.44
CA SER A 73 0.82 -2.50 -6.80
C SER A 73 1.18 -3.47 -5.66
N TYR A 74 1.77 -4.61 -6.01
CA TYR A 74 2.18 -5.62 -5.01
C TYR A 74 3.71 -5.65 -4.89
N SER A 75 4.24 -5.16 -3.77
CA SER A 75 5.70 -5.15 -3.50
C SER A 75 6.34 -6.52 -3.54
N GLN A 76 5.58 -7.59 -3.28
CA GLN A 76 6.04 -8.97 -3.39
C GLN A 76 6.41 -9.30 -4.84
N ASN A 77 5.68 -8.77 -5.82
CA ASN A 77 5.99 -8.96 -7.23
C ASN A 77 7.26 -8.20 -7.62
N ALA A 78 7.44 -6.97 -7.12
CA ALA A 78 8.69 -6.22 -7.32
C ALA A 78 9.90 -6.98 -6.74
N GLY A 79 9.74 -7.56 -5.55
CA GLY A 79 10.75 -8.42 -4.93
C GLY A 79 11.06 -9.68 -5.76
N LEU A 80 10.04 -10.31 -6.35
CA LEU A 80 10.21 -11.47 -7.22
C LEU A 80 10.94 -11.11 -8.52
N VAL A 81 10.62 -9.95 -9.13
CA VAL A 81 11.35 -9.47 -10.32
C VAL A 81 12.81 -9.19 -9.97
N ALA A 82 13.09 -8.56 -8.83
CA ALA A 82 14.45 -8.32 -8.36
C ALA A 82 15.25 -9.61 -8.12
N PHE A 83 14.58 -10.71 -7.73
CA PHE A 83 15.22 -12.00 -7.53
C PHE A 83 15.42 -12.77 -8.84
N THR A 84 14.43 -12.74 -9.72
CA THR A 84 14.43 -13.53 -10.96
C THR A 84 15.12 -12.83 -12.13
N GLY A 85 15.23 -11.50 -12.11
CA GLY A 85 15.70 -10.68 -13.24
C GLY A 85 14.72 -10.66 -14.42
N VAL A 86 13.51 -11.18 -14.28
CA VAL A 86 12.54 -11.28 -15.39
C VAL A 86 11.59 -10.08 -15.37
N ILE A 87 11.82 -9.10 -16.25
CA ILE A 87 11.01 -7.87 -16.36
C ILE A 87 9.97 -7.92 -17.52
N SER A 88 9.74 -9.10 -18.10
CA SER A 88 8.83 -9.22 -19.25
C SER A 88 7.36 -8.95 -18.86
N ARG A 89 6.75 -7.94 -19.50
CA ARG A 89 5.31 -7.62 -19.34
C ARG A 89 4.38 -8.81 -19.58
N HIS A 90 4.79 -9.75 -20.44
CA HIS A 90 3.99 -10.93 -20.78
C HIS A 90 3.77 -11.83 -19.57
N VAL A 91 4.72 -11.89 -18.63
CA VAL A 91 4.57 -12.67 -17.38
C VAL A 91 3.40 -12.12 -16.58
N GLY A 92 3.34 -10.79 -16.40
CA GLY A 92 2.24 -10.11 -15.73
C GLY A 92 0.90 -10.31 -16.45
N THR A 93 0.88 -10.18 -17.78
CA THR A 93 -0.34 -10.41 -18.58
C THR A 93 -0.87 -11.83 -18.42
N ILE A 94 0.00 -12.84 -18.53
CA ILE A 94 -0.39 -14.24 -18.38
C ILE A 94 -0.90 -14.52 -16.96
N ALA A 95 -0.23 -14.00 -15.94
CA ALA A 95 -0.68 -14.11 -14.55
C ALA A 95 -2.07 -13.49 -14.37
N GLY A 96 -2.31 -12.30 -14.91
CA GLY A 96 -3.63 -11.64 -14.88
C GLY A 96 -4.72 -12.46 -15.57
N VAL A 97 -4.44 -13.02 -16.75
CA VAL A 97 -5.39 -13.90 -17.46
C VAL A 97 -5.70 -15.15 -16.62
N ILE A 98 -4.69 -15.77 -16.02
CA ILE A 98 -4.89 -16.93 -15.13
C ILE A 98 -5.78 -16.53 -13.95
N LEU A 99 -5.54 -15.40 -13.30
CA LEU A 99 -6.35 -14.92 -12.17
C LEU A 99 -7.80 -14.65 -12.58
N ILE A 100 -8.04 -14.09 -13.78
CA ILE A 100 -9.39 -13.91 -14.32
C ILE A 100 -10.08 -15.26 -14.49
N LEU A 101 -9.42 -16.23 -15.13
CA LEU A 101 -9.97 -17.56 -15.35
C LEU A 101 -10.28 -18.29 -14.03
N LEU A 102 -9.40 -18.15 -13.04
CA LEU A 102 -9.59 -18.70 -11.70
C LEU A 102 -10.75 -18.02 -10.95
N GLY A 103 -10.87 -16.69 -11.08
CA GLY A 103 -11.96 -15.91 -10.47
C GLY A 103 -13.35 -16.25 -11.05
N LEU A 104 -13.41 -16.67 -12.32
CA LEU A 104 -14.63 -17.18 -12.95
C LEU A 104 -15.02 -18.59 -12.50
N PHE A 105 -14.16 -19.28 -11.73
CA PHE A 105 -14.41 -20.63 -11.23
C PHE A 105 -14.93 -20.60 -9.77
N PRO A 106 -16.26 -20.63 -9.54
CA PRO A 106 -16.84 -20.46 -8.20
C PRO A 106 -16.42 -21.56 -7.21
N LYS A 107 -16.04 -22.75 -7.70
CA LYS A 107 -15.49 -23.82 -6.86
C LYS A 107 -14.22 -23.40 -6.14
N LEU A 108 -13.37 -22.58 -6.77
CA LEU A 108 -12.16 -22.07 -6.14
C LEU A 108 -12.51 -21.12 -4.98
N GLY A 109 -13.49 -20.23 -5.19
CA GLY A 109 -14.03 -19.39 -4.11
C GLY A 109 -14.56 -20.21 -2.94
N GLY A 110 -15.24 -21.33 -3.22
CA GLY A 110 -15.68 -22.28 -2.20
C GLY A 110 -14.54 -22.95 -1.44
N VAL A 111 -13.46 -23.34 -2.13
CA VAL A 111 -12.26 -23.90 -1.48
C VAL A 111 -11.58 -22.86 -0.58
N ILE A 112 -11.46 -21.62 -1.04
CA ILE A 112 -10.87 -20.53 -0.25
C ILE A 112 -11.72 -20.25 0.99
N ALA A 113 -13.05 -20.19 0.84
CA ALA A 113 -13.97 -19.99 1.96
C ALA A 113 -13.97 -21.15 2.98
N ALA A 114 -13.59 -22.36 2.55
CA ALA A 114 -13.46 -23.53 3.41
C ALA A 114 -12.09 -23.65 4.09
N MET A 115 -11.13 -22.76 3.80
CA MET A 115 -9.81 -22.82 4.42
C MET A 115 -9.89 -22.51 5.92
N PRO A 116 -9.23 -23.31 6.78
CA PRO A 116 -9.09 -23.00 8.20
C PRO A 116 -8.45 -21.63 8.44
N GLU A 117 -8.90 -20.95 9.49
CA GLU A 117 -8.36 -19.64 9.88
C GLU A 117 -6.85 -19.68 10.15
N SER A 118 -6.31 -20.82 10.61
CA SER A 118 -4.87 -21.00 10.82
C SER A 118 -4.05 -20.89 9.52
N ILE A 119 -4.61 -21.32 8.39
CA ILE A 119 -3.96 -21.20 7.07
C ILE A 119 -3.99 -19.76 6.59
N LEU A 120 -5.16 -19.11 6.68
CA LEU A 120 -5.33 -17.70 6.30
C LEU A 120 -4.45 -16.79 7.15
N GLY A 121 -4.37 -17.06 8.47
CA GLY A 121 -3.48 -16.36 9.38
C GLY A 121 -2.00 -16.56 9.03
N GLY A 122 -1.59 -17.79 8.71
CA GLY A 122 -0.21 -18.06 8.25
C GLY A 122 0.14 -17.32 6.96
N ALA A 123 -0.77 -17.32 5.99
CA ALA A 123 -0.60 -16.56 4.74
C ALA A 123 -0.50 -15.06 4.99
N ALA A 124 -1.35 -14.52 5.88
CA ALA A 124 -1.30 -13.11 6.27
C ALA A 124 0.03 -12.72 6.94
N ILE A 125 0.55 -13.56 7.84
CA ILE A 125 1.86 -13.32 8.48
C ILE A 125 2.98 -13.23 7.45
N VAL A 126 3.00 -14.14 6.47
CA VAL A 126 4.00 -14.12 5.39
C VAL A 126 3.85 -12.85 4.55
N MET A 127 2.61 -12.49 4.18
CA MET A 127 2.32 -11.29 3.40
C MET A 127 2.78 -10.02 4.09
N PHE A 128 2.38 -9.80 5.35
CA PHE A 128 2.77 -8.61 6.13
C PHE A 128 4.26 -8.60 6.48
N GLY A 129 4.88 -9.77 6.69
CA GLY A 129 6.33 -9.89 6.89
C GLY A 129 7.11 -9.44 5.64
N LEU A 130 6.67 -9.86 4.46
CA LEU A 130 7.29 -9.43 3.19
C LEU A 130 7.07 -7.94 2.91
N ILE A 131 5.88 -7.40 3.19
CA ILE A 131 5.61 -5.96 3.10
C ILE A 131 6.55 -5.16 4.01
N THR A 132 6.73 -5.62 5.26
CA THR A 132 7.64 -4.99 6.22
C THR A 132 9.09 -5.02 5.71
N ALA A 133 9.53 -6.16 5.18
CA ALA A 133 10.89 -6.30 4.62
C ALA A 133 11.11 -5.40 3.40
N ALA A 134 10.12 -5.28 2.50
CA ALA A 134 10.18 -4.38 1.36
C ALA A 134 10.28 -2.91 1.80
N GLY A 135 9.50 -2.49 2.79
CA GLY A 135 9.60 -1.16 3.40
C GLY A 135 10.99 -0.88 3.98
N ILE A 136 11.56 -1.81 4.74
CA ILE A 136 12.94 -1.69 5.27
C ILE A 136 13.95 -1.55 4.13
N LYS A 137 13.83 -2.35 3.06
CA LYS A 137 14.72 -2.28 1.90
C LYS A 137 14.66 -0.92 1.20
N LEU A 138 13.47 -0.35 1.01
CA LEU A 138 13.28 0.98 0.42
C LEU A 138 13.93 2.05 1.31
N ILE A 139 13.70 2.00 2.62
CA ILE A 139 14.30 2.94 3.56
C ILE A 139 15.83 2.84 3.54
N ALA A 140 16.37 1.62 3.45
CA ALA A 140 17.81 1.34 3.37
C ALA A 140 18.50 1.86 2.10
N GLN A 141 17.75 2.29 1.07
CA GLN A 141 18.34 2.99 -0.09
C GLN A 141 18.73 4.44 0.23
N SER A 142 18.16 5.03 1.29
CA SER A 142 18.55 6.36 1.77
C SER A 142 19.77 6.30 2.69
N GLU A 143 20.53 7.38 2.78
CA GLU A 143 21.66 7.46 3.72
C GLU A 143 21.15 7.36 5.17
N MET A 144 21.70 6.42 5.94
CA MET A 144 21.35 6.20 7.35
C MET A 144 22.05 7.20 8.28
N THR A 145 21.87 8.49 8.01
CA THR A 145 22.38 9.59 8.86
C THR A 145 21.66 9.62 10.20
N LYS A 146 22.24 10.32 11.18
CA LYS A 146 21.60 10.50 12.51
C LYS A 146 20.22 11.13 12.36
N ARG A 147 20.11 12.13 11.49
CA ARG A 147 18.85 12.76 11.10
C ARG A 147 17.82 11.75 10.57
N ASN A 148 18.18 10.94 9.58
CA ASN A 148 17.24 10.01 8.95
C ASN A 148 16.82 8.89 9.90
N LEU A 149 17.73 8.40 10.75
CA LEU A 149 17.42 7.44 11.81
C LEU A 149 16.46 8.02 12.87
N LEU A 150 16.60 9.30 13.23
CA LEU A 150 15.67 9.98 14.13
C LEU A 150 14.27 10.10 13.51
N ILE A 151 14.18 10.54 12.24
CA ILE A 151 12.91 10.64 11.51
C ILE A 151 12.22 9.27 11.48
N LEU A 152 12.95 8.24 11.06
CA LEU A 152 12.47 6.86 10.97
C LEU A 152 11.95 6.35 12.31
N GLY A 153 12.77 6.44 13.35
CA GLY A 153 12.46 5.91 14.68
C GLY A 153 11.24 6.58 15.31
N LEU A 154 11.16 7.91 15.26
CA LEU A 154 10.01 8.66 15.79
C LEU A 154 8.73 8.35 15.01
N SER A 155 8.80 8.31 13.68
CA SER A 155 7.64 8.07 12.82
C SER A 155 7.07 6.68 13.00
N LEU A 156 7.92 5.65 13.04
CA LEU A 156 7.50 4.27 13.31
C LEU A 156 6.91 4.12 14.71
N SER A 157 7.59 4.65 15.73
CA SER A 157 7.13 4.55 17.12
C SER A 157 5.78 5.24 17.31
N PHE A 158 5.59 6.41 16.70
CA PHE A 158 4.34 7.15 16.78
C PHE A 158 3.21 6.43 16.05
N GLY A 159 3.44 5.93 14.82
CA GLY A 159 2.42 5.19 14.07
C GLY A 159 1.96 3.92 14.78
N ILE A 160 2.92 3.10 15.24
CA ILE A 160 2.63 1.87 15.99
C ILE A 160 1.92 2.22 17.32
N GLY A 161 2.39 3.26 18.01
CA GLY A 161 1.79 3.73 19.26
C GLY A 161 0.32 4.14 19.10
N MET A 162 0.01 4.91 18.05
CA MET A 162 -1.37 5.35 17.76
C MET A 162 -2.30 4.18 17.39
N TYR A 163 -1.78 3.16 16.72
CA TYR A 163 -2.53 1.93 16.43
C TYR A 163 -2.79 1.09 17.70
N LEU A 164 -1.78 0.91 18.55
CA LEU A 164 -1.89 0.10 19.77
C LEU A 164 -2.70 0.77 20.88
N LYS A 165 -2.75 2.11 20.88
CA LYS A 165 -3.45 2.93 21.88
C LYS A 165 -4.39 3.93 21.20
N PRO A 166 -5.48 3.45 20.57
CA PRO A 166 -6.41 4.30 19.85
C PRO A 166 -7.10 5.32 20.77
N GLU A 167 -7.05 5.15 22.10
CA GLU A 167 -7.56 6.13 23.06
C GLU A 167 -6.80 7.47 23.03
N PHE A 168 -5.58 7.52 22.52
CA PHE A 168 -4.91 8.81 22.31
C PHE A 168 -5.62 9.66 21.24
N ALA A 169 -6.27 9.02 20.27
CA ALA A 169 -7.01 9.70 19.22
C ALA A 169 -8.37 10.26 19.70
N SER A 170 -8.87 9.85 20.88
CA SER A 170 -10.13 10.37 21.44
C SER A 170 -10.00 11.78 22.03
N HIS A 171 -8.78 12.25 22.25
CA HIS A 171 -8.48 13.59 22.74
C HIS A 171 -8.39 14.63 21.62
N VAL A 172 -8.55 14.21 20.36
CA VAL A 172 -8.48 15.06 19.19
C VAL A 172 -9.85 15.67 18.92
N PRO A 173 -9.95 17.00 18.72
CA PRO A 173 -11.25 17.65 18.50
C PRO A 173 -11.94 17.10 17.25
N ASP A 174 -13.22 16.77 17.39
CA ASP A 174 -14.06 16.32 16.29
C ASP A 174 -14.39 17.52 15.39
N LEU A 175 -13.60 17.68 14.33
CA LEU A 175 -13.76 18.73 13.32
C LEU A 175 -14.80 18.35 12.25
N GLY A 176 -15.65 17.35 12.49
CA GLY A 176 -16.63 16.82 11.51
C GLY A 176 -16.02 15.94 10.42
N ILE A 177 -14.69 15.85 10.40
CA ILE A 177 -13.89 14.86 9.69
C ILE A 177 -13.51 13.90 10.80
N LYS A 178 -13.87 12.61 10.74
CA LYS A 178 -13.55 11.60 11.76
C LYS A 178 -12.03 11.41 11.89
N LEU A 179 -11.33 12.40 12.42
CA LEU A 179 -9.88 12.55 12.45
C LEU A 179 -9.28 11.52 13.40
N SER A 180 -10.04 11.13 14.42
CA SER A 180 -9.75 9.98 15.25
C SER A 180 -9.53 8.71 14.41
N LEU A 181 -10.40 8.44 13.42
CA LEU A 181 -10.28 7.26 12.56
C LEU A 181 -9.02 7.31 11.67
N LEU A 182 -8.64 8.49 11.17
CA LEU A 182 -7.40 8.69 10.42
C LEU A 182 -6.16 8.39 11.28
N LEU A 183 -6.18 8.87 12.51
CA LEU A 183 -5.08 8.73 13.44
C LEU A 183 -4.95 7.31 13.99
N THR A 184 -6.04 6.57 14.15
CA THR A 184 -5.98 5.16 14.61
C THR A 184 -5.44 4.19 13.57
N THR A 185 -5.29 4.60 12.30
CA THR A 185 -4.68 3.74 11.26
C THR A 185 -3.21 3.44 11.51
N GLY A 186 -2.51 4.28 12.28
CA GLY A 186 -1.06 4.20 12.50
C GLY A 186 -0.20 4.61 11.29
N LEU A 187 -0.65 4.29 10.08
CA LEU A 187 0.02 4.62 8.82
C LEU A 187 0.05 6.13 8.55
N ILE A 188 -1.10 6.78 8.62
CA ILE A 188 -1.25 8.22 8.37
C ILE A 188 -0.46 9.05 9.39
N PRO A 189 -0.57 8.84 10.72
CA PRO A 189 0.23 9.59 11.68
C PRO A 189 1.74 9.35 11.52
N ALA A 190 2.19 8.14 11.17
CA ALA A 190 3.60 7.88 10.86
C ALA A 190 4.07 8.69 9.64
N GLY A 191 3.31 8.66 8.54
CA GLY A 191 3.64 9.39 7.32
C GLY A 191 3.68 10.90 7.51
N ILE A 192 2.68 11.47 8.21
CA ILE A 192 2.64 12.90 8.55
C ILE A 192 3.85 13.27 9.39
N LEU A 193 4.17 12.50 10.44
CA LEU A 193 5.31 12.80 11.30
C LEU A 193 6.63 12.71 10.52
N ALA A 194 6.80 11.71 9.66
CA ALA A 194 7.98 11.57 8.82
C ALA A 194 8.15 12.78 7.89
N PHE A 195 7.07 13.20 7.24
CA PHE A 195 7.07 14.36 6.35
C PHE A 195 7.41 15.66 7.09
N VAL A 196 6.75 15.90 8.23
CA VAL A 196 6.97 17.10 9.05
C VAL A 196 8.40 17.15 9.60
N LEU A 197 8.90 16.04 10.15
CA LEU A 197 10.26 15.98 10.66
C LEU A 197 11.28 16.14 9.52
N ASN A 198 11.03 15.57 8.34
CA ASN A 198 11.89 15.76 7.19
C ASN A 198 11.88 17.22 6.67
N ALA A 199 10.79 17.97 6.85
CA ALA A 199 10.72 19.37 6.47
C ALA A 199 11.40 20.30 7.48
N ILE A 200 11.28 20.02 8.79
CA ILE A 200 11.73 20.91 9.86
C ILE A 200 13.19 20.63 10.27
N LEU A 201 13.62 19.37 10.28
CA LEU A 201 14.98 19.03 10.72
C LEU A 201 16.01 19.53 9.68
N PRO A 202 17.05 20.25 10.13
CA PRO A 202 18.08 20.78 9.24
C PRO A 202 18.73 19.66 8.45
N LYS A 203 19.02 19.93 7.18
CA LYS A 203 19.74 18.98 6.32
C LYS A 203 21.19 18.89 6.83
N GLU A 204 21.70 17.67 6.96
CA GLU A 204 23.14 17.43 7.17
C GLU A 204 23.89 17.67 5.85
#